data_AF-A0A0M3I2J6-F1
#
_entry.id   AF-A0A0M3I2J6-F1
#
_cell.length_a   1.000
_cell.length_b   1.000
_cell.length_c   1.000
_cell.angle_alpha   90.00
_cell.angle_beta   90.00
_cell.angle_gamma   90.00
#
_symmetry.space_group_name_H-M   'P 1'
#
loop_
_entity.id
_entity.type
_entity.pdbx_description
1 polymer ?
#
loop_
_entity_poly.entity_id
_entity_poly.type
_entity_poly.pdbx_seq_one_letter_code
_entity_poly.pdbx_strand_id
1 'polypeptide(L)'
;MLFQLSKRYGFIDGGRLGNVFFPITAILTGDKCIDIREKFQDEDEVIFTSQKQDTPCNKCNYIATPIVLKNELITVPGEIEIISNRFAYAEASDIGQIFVPFSAKNEAGQEWHGEGGVSEMSCTLTVIFWCFTERCTLNVPSNFKHSCISTSNKLVVNRL
;
A
#
# COMPACT_ATOMS: atom_id res chain seq x y z
N MET A 1 -7.56 11.64 -4.14
CA MET A 1 -6.66 12.76 -4.50
C MET A 1 -6.42 13.59 -3.26
N LEU A 2 -5.27 14.25 -3.14
CA LEU A 2 -4.96 15.10 -1.99
C LEU A 2 -5.63 16.47 -2.08
N PHE A 3 -6.02 17.04 -0.95
CA PHE A 3 -6.46 18.43 -0.88
C PHE A 3 -6.23 19.03 0.51
N GLN A 4 -6.23 20.37 0.60
CA GLN A 4 -6.09 21.13 1.85
C GLN A 4 -4.85 20.73 2.66
N LEU A 5 -3.70 20.66 1.98
CA LEU A 5 -2.44 20.34 2.62
C LEU A 5 -1.99 21.42 3.62
N SER A 6 -1.58 20.97 4.80
CA SER A 6 -0.98 21.77 5.86
C SER A 6 0.42 21.23 6.20
N LYS A 7 1.21 21.97 6.99
CA LYS A 7 2.59 21.57 7.32
C LYS A 7 2.72 20.18 7.94
N ARG A 8 1.70 19.75 8.69
CA ARG A 8 1.72 18.54 9.54
C ARG A 8 0.58 17.56 9.27
N TYR A 9 -0.30 17.88 8.33
CA TYR A 9 -1.42 17.01 7.97
C TYR A 9 -1.99 17.41 6.60
N GLY A 10 -2.83 16.55 6.04
CA GLY A 10 -3.64 16.87 4.88
C GLY A 10 -4.92 16.04 4.84
N PHE A 11 -5.64 16.16 3.74
CA PHE A 11 -6.85 15.39 3.49
C PHE A 11 -6.77 14.67 2.15
N ILE A 12 -7.49 13.55 2.08
CA ILE A 12 -7.62 12.73 0.88
C ILE A 12 -9.11 12.65 0.55
N ASP A 13 -9.46 12.90 -0.71
CA ASP A 13 -10.76 12.48 -1.23
C ASP A 13 -10.73 10.95 -1.36
N GLY A 14 -11.36 10.27 -0.40
CA GLY A 14 -11.45 8.82 -0.32
C GLY A 14 -12.66 8.24 -1.05
N GLY A 15 -13.36 9.04 -1.86
CA GLY A 15 -14.54 8.60 -2.62
C GLY A 15 -15.64 8.07 -1.70
N ARG A 16 -15.84 6.74 -1.68
CA ARG A 16 -16.86 6.08 -0.84
C ARG A 16 -16.63 6.24 0.66
N LEU A 17 -15.38 6.48 1.09
CA LEU A 17 -15.05 6.72 2.49
C LEU A 17 -15.36 8.16 2.94
N GLY A 18 -15.65 9.06 1.99
CA GLY A 18 -15.64 10.49 2.20
C GLY A 18 -14.22 11.02 2.42
N ASN A 19 -14.11 12.20 3.03
CA ASN A 19 -12.82 12.82 3.32
C ASN A 19 -12.06 11.99 4.38
N VAL A 20 -10.80 11.72 4.10
CA VAL A 20 -9.90 10.96 4.97
C VAL A 20 -8.79 11.88 5.45
N PHE A 21 -8.55 11.90 6.75
CA PHE A 21 -7.49 12.70 7.35
C PHE A 21 -6.16 11.92 7.33
N PHE A 22 -5.04 12.58 7.06
CA PHE A 22 -3.72 11.97 7.29
C PHE A 22 -2.77 12.93 8.03
N PRO A 23 -2.12 12.47 9.12
CA PRO A 23 -1.09 13.23 9.81
C PRO A 23 0.29 13.05 9.14
N ILE A 24 1.25 13.90 9.50
CA ILE A 24 2.66 13.79 9.09
C ILE A 24 3.27 12.42 9.39
N THR A 25 2.84 11.75 10.47
CA THR A 25 3.30 10.42 10.84
C THR A 25 2.82 9.32 9.91
N ALA A 26 1.83 9.59 9.03
CA ALA A 26 1.44 8.68 7.97
C ALA A 26 2.45 8.65 6.82
N ILE A 27 3.31 9.68 6.74
CA ILE A 27 4.39 9.73 5.77
C ILE A 27 5.55 8.92 6.32
N LEU A 28 5.89 7.87 5.60
CA LEU A 28 7.00 7.02 5.94
C LEU A 28 8.29 7.60 5.35
N THR A 29 8.76 8.69 5.97
CA THR A 29 10.09 9.27 5.71
C THR A 29 10.97 9.03 6.94
N GLY A 30 12.16 8.45 6.74
CA GLY A 30 13.08 8.17 7.83
C GLY A 30 13.46 9.42 8.63
N ASP A 31 13.38 9.34 9.97
CA ASP A 31 13.83 10.23 11.06
C ASP A 31 13.77 11.77 10.91
N LYS A 32 13.29 12.33 9.79
CA LYS A 32 13.23 13.76 9.54
C LYS A 32 11.79 14.25 9.68
N CYS A 33 11.62 15.27 10.50
CA CYS A 33 10.39 16.06 10.54
C CYS A 33 10.31 16.88 9.25
N ILE A 34 9.53 16.40 8.28
CA ILE A 34 9.34 17.04 6.97
C ILE A 34 8.08 17.91 6.94
N ASP A 35 8.08 19.00 6.18
CA ASP A 35 6.82 19.67 5.83
C ASP A 35 6.11 18.81 4.78
N ILE A 36 4.86 18.40 5.04
CA ILE A 36 4.10 17.54 4.10
C ILE A 36 4.08 18.14 2.69
N ARG A 37 4.06 19.47 2.59
CA ARG A 37 3.96 20.21 1.33
C ARG A 37 5.27 20.19 0.52
N GLU A 38 6.36 19.72 1.11
CA GLU A 38 7.62 19.45 0.38
C GLU A 38 7.56 18.13 -0.38
N LYS A 39 6.75 17.17 0.10
CA LYS A 39 6.57 15.85 -0.55
C LYS A 39 5.33 15.80 -1.45
N PHE A 40 4.26 16.47 -1.06
CA PHE A 40 2.95 16.36 -1.70
C PHE A 40 2.43 17.70 -2.20
N GLN A 41 1.65 17.67 -3.27
CA GLN A 41 0.87 18.77 -3.82
C GLN A 41 -0.63 18.46 -3.78
N ASP A 42 -1.46 19.49 -3.79
CA ASP A 42 -2.90 19.30 -3.97
C ASP A 42 -3.15 18.59 -5.32
N GLU A 43 -4.19 17.76 -5.37
CA GLU A 43 -4.56 16.88 -6.49
C GLU A 43 -3.64 15.67 -6.73
N ASP A 44 -2.57 15.49 -5.95
CA ASP A 44 -1.73 14.29 -6.06
C ASP A 44 -2.56 13.01 -5.86
N GLU A 45 -2.31 12.03 -6.74
CA GLU A 45 -2.83 10.68 -6.58
C GLU A 45 -1.97 9.90 -5.60
N VAL A 46 -2.61 9.40 -4.55
CA VAL A 46 -1.95 8.68 -3.46
C VAL A 46 -2.57 7.32 -3.23
N ILE A 47 -1.76 6.47 -2.60
CA ILE A 47 -2.11 5.15 -2.15
C ILE A 47 -2.01 5.13 -0.64
N PHE A 48 -3.04 4.60 0.03
CA PHE A 48 -3.11 4.58 1.49
C PHE A 48 -3.90 3.40 2.01
N THR A 49 -3.62 2.99 3.26
CA THR A 49 -4.58 2.19 4.05
C THR A 49 -5.40 3.15 4.91
N SER A 50 -6.66 2.80 5.17
CA SER A 50 -7.55 3.60 6.01
C SER A 50 -8.01 2.82 7.23
N GLN A 51 -8.14 3.51 8.36
CA GLN A 51 -8.69 2.98 9.60
C GLN A 51 -9.86 3.85 10.04
N LYS A 52 -10.99 3.22 10.38
CA LYS A 52 -12.13 3.92 10.96
C LYS A 52 -11.76 4.38 12.38
N GLN A 53 -12.03 5.63 12.69
CA GLN A 53 -11.78 6.22 14.00
C GLN A 53 -13.01 6.05 14.89
N ASP A 54 -12.80 5.78 16.18
CA ASP A 54 -13.89 5.71 17.17
C ASP A 54 -14.52 7.08 17.39
N THR A 55 -13.69 8.13 17.40
CA THR A 55 -14.12 9.53 17.46
C THR A 55 -13.60 10.27 16.22
N PRO A 56 -14.47 10.95 15.44
CA PRO A 56 -14.02 11.68 14.26
C PRO A 56 -12.97 12.74 14.59
N CYS A 57 -11.82 12.68 13.94
CA CYS A 57 -10.78 13.71 14.00
C CYS A 57 -10.87 14.60 12.77
N ASN A 58 -10.76 15.92 12.93
CA ASN A 58 -10.85 16.90 11.83
C ASN A 58 -12.08 16.67 10.91
N LYS A 59 -13.23 16.32 11.51
CA LYS A 59 -14.49 16.00 10.81
C LYS A 59 -14.39 14.80 9.85
N CYS A 60 -13.36 13.97 9.96
CA CYS A 60 -13.17 12.76 9.16
C CYS A 60 -13.44 11.52 10.01
N ASN A 61 -14.18 10.55 9.45
CA ASN A 61 -14.43 9.27 10.12
C ASN A 61 -13.25 8.28 9.98
N TYR A 62 -12.34 8.56 9.04
CA TYR A 62 -11.21 7.69 8.71
C TYR A 62 -9.90 8.45 8.79
N ILE A 63 -8.86 7.74 9.23
CA ILE A 63 -7.47 8.18 9.20
C ILE A 63 -6.69 7.31 8.23
N ALA A 64 -5.79 7.90 7.44
CA ALA A 64 -4.93 7.19 6.51
C ALA A 64 -3.53 6.97 7.09
N THR A 65 -3.01 5.75 6.99
CA THR A 65 -1.61 5.40 7.32
C THR A 65 -1.24 4.01 6.76
N PRO A 66 -0.10 3.82 6.08
CA PRO A 66 0.76 4.86 5.53
C PRO A 66 0.14 5.52 4.29
N ILE A 67 0.74 6.63 3.84
CA ILE A 67 0.41 7.32 2.60
C ILE A 67 1.65 7.41 1.69
N VAL A 68 1.48 7.08 0.41
CA VAL A 68 2.54 7.19 -0.61
C VAL A 68 2.00 7.76 -1.91
N LEU A 69 2.86 8.37 -2.71
CA LEU A 69 2.47 8.81 -4.05
C LEU A 69 2.28 7.61 -4.97
N LYS A 70 1.29 7.69 -5.85
CA LYS A 70 1.06 6.63 -6.85
C LYS A 70 2.22 6.48 -7.83
N ASN A 71 3.01 7.53 -8.07
CA ASN A 71 4.20 7.47 -8.91
C ASN A 71 5.44 6.88 -8.19
N GLU A 72 5.39 6.71 -6.86
CA GLU A 72 6.43 6.02 -6.07
C GLU A 72 6.24 4.49 -6.07
N LEU A 73 5.17 4.01 -6.71
CA LEU A 73 4.94 2.59 -6.88
C LEU A 73 5.95 1.99 -7.85
N ILE A 74 6.51 0.87 -7.47
CA ILE A 74 7.38 0.10 -8.34
C ILE A 74 6.64 -1.13 -8.84
N THR A 75 6.99 -1.55 -10.05
CA THR A 75 6.47 -2.76 -10.66
C THR A 75 7.59 -3.78 -10.71
N VAL A 76 7.38 -4.94 -10.09
CA VAL A 76 8.37 -6.02 -10.04
C VAL A 76 7.80 -7.30 -10.63
N PRO A 77 8.62 -8.12 -11.30
CA PRO A 77 8.24 -9.48 -11.63
C PRO A 77 8.18 -10.34 -10.36
N GLY A 78 7.28 -11.31 -10.34
CA GLY A 78 7.18 -12.30 -9.28
C GLY A 78 6.47 -13.57 -9.76
N GLU A 79 6.32 -14.53 -8.86
CA GLU A 79 5.74 -15.84 -9.14
C GLU A 79 4.77 -16.22 -8.03
N ILE A 80 3.57 -16.67 -8.37
CA ILE A 80 2.58 -17.11 -7.38
C ILE A 80 3.04 -18.43 -6.77
N GLU A 81 3.45 -18.44 -5.51
CA GLU A 81 3.85 -19.67 -4.81
C GLU A 81 2.66 -20.37 -4.18
N ILE A 82 1.85 -19.62 -3.43
CA ILE A 82 0.77 -20.17 -2.60
C ILE A 82 -0.56 -19.57 -3.04
N ILE A 83 -1.54 -20.43 -3.29
CA ILE A 83 -2.93 -20.03 -3.52
C ILE A 83 -3.80 -20.60 -2.40
N SER A 84 -4.55 -19.72 -1.76
CA SER A 84 -5.59 -20.06 -0.82
C SER A 84 -6.95 -19.62 -1.35
N ASN A 85 -8.02 -20.04 -0.69
CA ASN A 85 -9.40 -19.74 -1.09
C ASN A 85 -9.74 -18.23 -1.07
N ARG A 86 -8.91 -17.37 -0.45
CA ARG A 86 -9.20 -15.93 -0.26
C ARG A 86 -8.01 -14.99 -0.47
N PHE A 87 -6.83 -15.54 -0.73
CA PHE A 87 -5.59 -14.78 -0.93
C PHE A 87 -4.56 -15.65 -1.65
N ALA A 88 -3.51 -15.03 -2.14
CA ALA A 88 -2.31 -15.70 -2.61
C ALA A 88 -1.05 -15.07 -2.02
N TYR A 89 0.07 -15.77 -2.13
CA TYR A 89 1.39 -15.21 -1.94
C TYR A 89 2.18 -15.32 -3.24
N ALA A 90 2.87 -14.25 -3.58
CA ALA A 90 3.79 -14.18 -4.71
C ALA A 90 5.21 -13.96 -4.19
N GLU A 91 6.20 -14.65 -4.74
CA GLU A 91 7.61 -14.40 -4.46
C GLU A 91 8.18 -13.47 -5.53
N ALA A 92 8.88 -12.41 -5.14
CA ALA A 92 9.62 -11.55 -6.04
C ALA A 92 11.08 -11.47 -5.59
N SER A 93 12.03 -11.86 -6.43
CA SER A 93 13.43 -12.07 -6.04
C SER A 93 14.11 -10.89 -5.31
N ASP A 94 13.73 -9.66 -5.64
CA ASP A 94 14.32 -8.44 -5.07
C ASP A 94 13.57 -7.93 -3.81
N ILE A 95 12.44 -8.55 -3.44
CA ILE A 95 11.55 -8.10 -2.35
C ILE A 95 11.30 -9.21 -1.32
N GLY A 96 11.15 -10.44 -1.78
CA GLY A 96 10.67 -11.60 -1.02
C GLY A 96 9.17 -11.84 -1.23
N GLN A 97 8.56 -12.50 -0.25
CA GLN A 97 7.17 -12.92 -0.31
C GLN A 97 6.20 -11.74 -0.12
N ILE A 98 5.24 -11.63 -1.02
CA ILE A 98 4.25 -10.56 -1.12
C ILE A 98 2.85 -11.15 -0.98
N PHE A 99 2.09 -10.61 -0.03
CA PHE A 99 0.68 -10.98 0.15
C PHE A 99 -0.20 -10.34 -0.93
N VAL A 100 -1.04 -11.15 -1.56
CA VAL A 100 -1.97 -10.76 -2.60
C VAL A 100 -3.43 -11.02 -2.15
N PRO A 101 -4.19 -9.97 -1.78
CA PRO A 101 -5.61 -10.14 -1.47
C PRO A 101 -6.43 -10.35 -2.74
N PHE A 102 -7.58 -11.01 -2.65
CA PHE A 102 -8.50 -11.16 -3.79
C PHE A 102 -9.10 -9.85 -4.30
N SER A 103 -9.10 -8.81 -3.46
CA SER A 103 -9.45 -7.44 -3.85
C SER A 103 -8.34 -6.73 -4.63
N ALA A 104 -7.18 -7.38 -4.82
CA ALA A 104 -6.17 -6.92 -5.78
C ALA A 104 -6.82 -6.79 -7.16
N LYS A 105 -6.38 -5.79 -7.92
CA LYS A 105 -6.95 -5.45 -9.21
C LYS A 105 -5.97 -5.77 -10.32
N ASN A 106 -6.48 -6.23 -11.45
CA ASN A 106 -5.70 -6.44 -12.66
C ASN A 106 -5.47 -5.12 -13.43
N GLU A 107 -4.82 -5.20 -14.60
CA GLU A 107 -4.59 -4.02 -15.45
C GLU A 107 -5.87 -3.31 -15.91
N ALA A 108 -6.95 -4.08 -16.07
CA ALA A 108 -8.27 -3.56 -16.42
C ALA A 108 -9.02 -2.98 -15.20
N GLY A 109 -8.41 -2.98 -14.01
CA GLY A 109 -9.00 -2.45 -12.78
C GLY A 109 -10.07 -3.37 -12.16
N GLN A 110 -10.18 -4.60 -12.64
CA GLN A 110 -11.12 -5.61 -12.12
C GLN A 110 -10.50 -6.36 -10.95
N GLU A 111 -11.30 -6.69 -9.94
CA GLU A 111 -10.87 -7.51 -8.81
C GLU A 111 -10.44 -8.91 -9.32
N TRP A 112 -9.29 -9.38 -8.86
CA TRP A 112 -8.66 -10.61 -9.34
C TRP A 112 -9.42 -11.85 -8.86
N HIS A 113 -10.00 -11.83 -7.66
CA HIS A 113 -10.76 -12.95 -7.06
C HIS A 113 -10.05 -14.34 -7.12
N GLY A 114 -8.73 -14.38 -7.32
CA GLY A 114 -7.98 -15.61 -7.55
C GLY A 114 -8.22 -16.26 -8.93
N GLU A 115 -8.96 -15.62 -9.83
CA GLU A 115 -9.29 -16.17 -11.14
C GLU A 115 -8.03 -16.34 -11.99
N GLY A 116 -7.81 -17.55 -12.48
CA GLY A 116 -6.64 -17.90 -13.29
C GLY A 116 -5.32 -18.04 -12.53
N GLY A 117 -5.30 -17.86 -11.21
CA GLY A 117 -4.12 -18.12 -10.39
C GLY A 117 -3.79 -19.61 -10.35
N VAL A 118 -2.55 -19.96 -10.68
CA VAL A 118 -1.98 -21.29 -10.45
C VAL A 118 -0.63 -21.09 -9.74
N SER A 119 -0.25 -22.05 -8.89
CA SER A 119 1.11 -22.07 -8.33
C SER A 119 2.13 -22.11 -9.48
N GLU A 120 3.27 -21.46 -9.28
CA GLU A 120 4.36 -21.27 -10.25
C GLU A 120 4.02 -20.32 -11.42
N MET A 121 2.90 -19.59 -11.32
CA MET A 121 2.52 -18.63 -12.37
C MET A 121 3.31 -17.33 -12.24
N SER A 122 3.99 -16.94 -13.31
CA SER A 122 4.61 -15.62 -13.42
C SER A 122 3.56 -14.51 -13.38
N CYS A 123 3.84 -13.49 -12.59
CA CYS A 123 3.00 -12.30 -12.43
C CYS A 123 3.88 -11.05 -12.31
N THR A 124 3.24 -9.91 -12.45
CA THR A 124 3.86 -8.60 -12.30
C THR A 124 3.11 -7.86 -11.20
N LEU A 125 3.83 -7.45 -10.17
CA LEU A 125 3.29 -6.91 -8.93
C LEU A 125 3.62 -5.42 -8.85
N THR A 126 2.61 -4.56 -8.76
CA THR A 126 2.82 -3.17 -8.38
C THR A 126 2.78 -3.05 -6.87
N VAL A 127 3.92 -2.73 -6.28
CA VAL A 127 4.10 -2.70 -4.84
C VAL A 127 4.72 -1.39 -4.40
N ILE A 128 4.64 -1.15 -3.09
CA ILE A 128 5.35 -0.06 -2.45
C ILE A 128 6.62 -0.67 -1.85
N PHE A 129 7.80 -0.25 -2.31
CA PHE A 129 9.06 -0.76 -1.79
C PHE A 129 9.43 -0.05 -0.49
N TRP A 130 9.66 -0.83 0.57
CA TRP A 130 10.11 -0.35 1.87
C TRP A 130 11.36 -1.11 2.28
N CYS A 131 12.48 -0.40 2.37
CA CYS A 131 13.66 -0.94 3.04
C CYS A 131 13.58 -0.56 4.52
N PHE A 132 13.11 -1.47 5.37
CA PHE A 132 13.42 -1.38 6.80
C PHE A 132 14.92 -1.67 6.95
N THR A 133 15.73 -0.62 7.01
CA THR A 133 17.09 -0.77 7.52
C THR A 133 16.97 -1.21 8.97
N GLU A 134 17.58 -2.36 9.27
CA GLU A 134 17.52 -3.08 10.54
C GLU A 134 17.80 -2.17 11.74
N ARG A 135 16.77 -1.59 12.36
CA ARG A 135 16.86 -0.98 13.71
C ARG A 135 15.53 -0.66 14.38
N CYS A 136 14.45 -1.35 14.04
CA CYS A 136 13.20 -1.29 14.81
C CYS A 136 12.92 -2.65 15.45
N THR A 137 13.53 -2.87 16.63
CA THR A 137 13.06 -3.86 17.60
C THR A 137 11.71 -3.41 18.16
N LEU A 138 10.64 -3.68 17.42
CA LEU A 138 9.35 -4.01 18.03
C LEU A 138 9.38 -5.52 18.26
N ASN A 139 9.02 -5.97 19.46
CA ASN A 139 8.97 -7.36 19.89
C ASN A 139 8.05 -8.20 18.98
N VAL A 140 8.59 -8.65 17.85
CA VAL A 140 8.01 -9.63 16.95
C VAL A 140 8.93 -10.85 17.00
N PRO A 141 8.39 -12.09 17.17
CA PRO A 141 9.21 -13.30 17.26
C PRO A 141 10.21 -13.39 16.10
N SER A 142 11.46 -13.63 16.47
CA SER A 142 12.67 -13.40 15.68
C SER A 142 12.93 -14.43 14.57
N ASN A 143 11.99 -14.64 13.63
CA ASN A 143 12.19 -15.52 12.47
C ASN A 143 11.44 -15.09 11.20
N PHE A 144 11.08 -13.82 11.08
CA PHE A 144 10.11 -13.39 10.08
C PHE A 144 10.51 -12.04 9.47
N LYS A 145 11.14 -12.07 8.28
CA LYS A 145 11.25 -10.88 7.41
C LYS A 145 9.87 -10.63 6.80
N HIS A 146 9.05 -9.81 7.46
CA HIS A 146 7.78 -9.36 6.88
C HIS A 146 7.99 -8.00 6.23
N SER A 147 7.79 -7.96 4.92
CA SER A 147 7.47 -6.74 4.18
C SER A 147 5.96 -6.75 3.95
N CYS A 148 5.21 -5.89 4.66
CA CYS A 148 3.76 -5.78 4.46
C CYS A 148 3.36 -4.36 4.05
N ILE A 149 2.53 -4.29 3.00
CA ILE A 149 1.37 -3.44 2.72
C ILE A 149 1.37 -3.17 1.20
N SER A 150 0.65 -4.01 0.46
CA SER A 150 0.14 -3.67 -0.88
C SER A 150 -1.16 -2.90 -0.69
N THR A 151 -1.16 -1.60 -0.99
CA THR A 151 -2.40 -0.82 -1.13
C THR A 151 -2.57 -0.17 -2.49
N SER A 152 -1.65 -0.44 -3.43
CA SER A 152 -1.90 -0.16 -4.84
C SER A 152 -2.13 -1.47 -5.57
N ASN A 153 -3.39 -1.79 -5.71
CA ASN A 153 -3.87 -2.93 -6.46
C ASN A 153 -3.53 -2.79 -7.96
N LYS A 154 -2.34 -3.23 -8.35
CA LYS A 154 -2.06 -3.70 -9.71
C LYS A 154 -1.29 -5.02 -9.63
N LEU A 155 -2.03 -6.11 -9.71
CA LEU A 155 -1.52 -7.45 -9.98
C LEU A 155 -1.71 -7.70 -11.47
N VAL A 156 -0.66 -7.60 -12.25
CA VAL A 156 -0.70 -7.89 -13.69
C VAL A 156 -0.31 -9.34 -13.87
N VAL A 157 -1.31 -10.19 -14.07
CA VAL A 157 -1.09 -11.59 -14.45
C VAL A 157 -1.08 -11.63 -15.98
N ASN A 158 0.11 -11.55 -16.58
CA ASN A 158 0.25 -11.72 -18.03
C ASN A 158 0.37 -13.20 -18.37
N ARG A 159 -0.54 -13.68 -19.23
CA ARG A 159 -0.40 -14.96 -19.93
C ARG A 159 0.66 -14.78 -21.01
N LEU A 160 1.77 -15.52 -20.95
CA LEU A 160 2.59 -15.81 -22.13
C LEU A 160 2.02 -17.03 -22.84
#